data_AF-A0A6J1MHQ6-F1
#
_entry.id   AF-A0A6J1MHQ6-F1
#
_cell.length_a   1.000
_cell.length_b   1.000
_cell.length_c   1.000
_cell.angle_alpha   90.00
_cell.angle_beta   90.00
_cell.angle_gamma   90.00
#
_symmetry.space_group_name_H-M   'P 1'
#
loop_
_entity.id
_entity.type
_entity.pdbx_description
1 polymer ?
#
loop_
_entity_poly.entity_id
_entity_poly.type
_entity_poly.pdbx_seq_one_letter_code
_entity_poly.pdbx_strand_id
1 'polypeptide(L)' 'MKSTSLLLRLRSIWIMSSWLRHEGLAAAAMVVRRREKHLQRLEYEQKLESEAGEVGVDAQGRLRRVRVMDDYIIPAECGL' A
#
# COMPACT_ATOMS: atom_id res chain seq x y z
N MET A 1 24.98 47.19 -18.31
CA MET A 1 24.25 46.59 -17.16
C MET A 1 25.27 46.08 -16.15
N LYS A 2 25.15 46.43 -14.87
CA LYS A 2 26.13 46.06 -13.82
C LYS A 2 26.11 44.54 -13.62
N SER A 3 27.21 43.84 -13.90
CA SER A 3 27.36 42.38 -13.82
C SER A 3 26.91 41.77 -12.47
N THR A 4 27.01 42.55 -11.39
CA THR A 4 26.57 42.19 -10.05
C THR A 4 25.07 41.92 -9.94
N SER A 5 24.21 42.57 -10.73
CA SER A 5 22.76 42.35 -10.66
C SER A 5 22.33 41.02 -11.29
N LEU A 6 23.03 40.57 -12.32
CA LEU A 6 22.78 39.29 -12.97
C LEU A 6 23.18 38.12 -12.07
N LEU A 7 24.35 38.21 -11.41
CA LEU A 7 24.79 37.18 -10.47
C LEU A 7 23.84 37.05 -9.26
N LEU A 8 23.31 38.17 -8.76
CA LEU A 8 22.33 38.14 -7.67
C LEU A 8 21.04 37.39 -8.07
N ARG A 9 20.55 37.65 -9.30
CA ARG A 9 19.35 36.99 -9.84
C ARG A 9 19.58 35.51 -10.12
N LEU A 10 20.75 35.12 -10.63
CA LEU A 10 21.10 33.72 -10.81
C LEU A 10 21.15 32.99 -9.47
N ARG A 11 21.71 33.61 -8.42
CA ARG A 11 21.71 33.05 -7.07
C ARG A 11 20.29 32.88 -6.52
N SER A 12 19.40 33.86 -6.69
CA SER A 12 18.01 33.71 -6.23
C SER A 12 17.27 32.60 -6.97
N ILE A 13 17.45 32.48 -8.29
CA ILE A 13 16.86 31.39 -9.09
C ILE A 13 17.40 30.04 -8.61
N TRP A 14 18.70 29.95 -8.36
CA TRP A 14 19.32 28.72 -7.88
C TRP A 14 18.78 28.30 -6.51
N ILE A 15 18.64 29.24 -5.57
CA ILE A 15 18.05 28.96 -4.25
C ILE A 15 16.60 28.48 -4.41
N MET A 16 15.77 29.21 -5.16
CA MET A 16 14.36 28.84 -5.36
C MET A 16 14.20 27.47 -6.02
N SER A 17 14.99 27.19 -7.06
CA SER A 17 14.95 25.89 -7.75
C SER A 17 15.41 24.73 -6.85
N SER A 18 16.37 24.96 -5.95
CA SER A 18 16.77 23.97 -4.94
C SER A 18 15.64 23.64 -3.97
N TRP A 19 14.96 24.67 -3.45
CA TRP A 19 13.81 24.50 -2.55
C TRP A 19 12.66 23.73 -3.22
N LEU A 20 12.32 24.10 -4.46
CA LEU A 20 11.29 23.38 -5.25
C LEU A 20 11.61 21.90 -5.45
N ARG A 21 12.89 21.54 -5.64
CA ARG A 21 13.30 20.13 -5.74
C ARG A 21 13.11 19.39 -4.42
N HIS A 22 13.43 20.01 -3.30
CA HIS A 22 13.20 19.41 -1.98
C HIS A 22 11.73 19.18 -1.69
N GLU A 23 10.86 20.15 -2.01
CA GLU A 23 9.41 19.97 -1.88
C GLU A 23 8.88 18.87 -2.80
N GLY A 24 9.37 18.81 -4.06
CA GLY A 24 9.01 17.74 -4.99
C GLY A 24 9.39 16.35 -4.50
N LEU A 25 10.60 16.19 -3.92
CA LEU A 25 11.04 14.94 -3.32
C LEU A 25 10.19 14.55 -2.09
N ALA A 26 9.85 15.51 -1.23
CA ALA A 26 9.01 15.28 -0.07
C ALA A 26 7.58 14.84 -0.49
N ALA A 27 7.02 15.48 -1.50
CA ALA A 27 5.71 15.10 -2.06
C ALA A 27 5.75 13.69 -2.66
N ALA A 28 6.79 13.37 -3.45
CA ALA A 28 6.95 12.03 -4.03
C ALA A 28 7.08 10.95 -2.93
N ALA A 29 7.89 11.22 -1.90
CA ALA A 29 8.04 10.30 -0.77
C ALA A 29 6.72 10.06 -0.02
N MET A 30 5.90 11.09 0.17
CA MET A 30 4.58 10.95 0.77
C MET A 30 3.63 10.08 -0.06
N VAL A 31 3.65 10.22 -1.38
CA VAL A 31 2.83 9.39 -2.29
C VAL A 31 3.27 7.93 -2.25
N VAL A 32 4.58 7.67 -2.31
CA VAL A 32 5.14 6.31 -2.21
C VAL A 32 4.76 5.67 -0.87
N ARG A 33 5.00 6.38 0.25
CA ARG A 33 4.65 5.88 1.58
C ARG A 33 3.16 5.60 1.74
N ARG A 34 2.29 6.44 1.15
CA ARG A 34 0.84 6.21 1.15
C ARG A 34 0.49 4.95 0.36
N ARG A 35 1.12 4.75 -0.80
CA ARG A 35 0.92 3.56 -1.64
C ARG A 35 1.36 2.29 -0.91
N GLU A 36 2.54 2.28 -0.31
CA GLU A 36 3.04 1.15 0.48
C GLU A 36 2.09 0.81 1.63
N LYS A 37 1.62 1.81 2.38
CA LYS A 37 0.64 1.59 3.45
C LYS A 37 -0.68 1.01 2.95
N HIS A 38 -1.12 1.42 1.76
CA HIS A 38 -2.32 0.86 1.15
C HIS A 38 -2.11 -0.60 0.71
N LEU A 39 -0.95 -0.93 0.13
CA LEU A 39 -0.61 -2.30 -0.24
C LEU A 39 -0.54 -3.20 1.01
N GLN A 40 0.12 -2.74 2.07
CA GLN A 40 0.15 -3.47 3.35
C GLN A 40 -1.24 -3.72 3.93
N ARG A 41 -2.17 -2.75 3.80
CA ARG A 41 -3.56 -2.94 4.22
C ARG A 41 -4.28 -3.99 3.39
N LEU A 42 -4.13 -3.95 2.06
CA LEU A 42 -4.72 -4.95 1.18
C LEU A 42 -4.17 -6.35 1.47
N GLU A 43 -2.86 -6.48 1.69
CA GLU A 43 -2.25 -7.75 2.08
C GLU A 43 -2.76 -8.24 3.44
N TYR A 44 -2.97 -7.33 4.39
CA TYR A 44 -3.54 -7.66 5.69
C TYR A 44 -5.01 -8.08 5.58
N GLU A 45 -5.82 -7.37 4.79
CA GLU A 45 -7.22 -7.72 4.52
C GLU A 45 -7.32 -9.07 3.83
N GLN A 46 -6.50 -9.34 2.81
CA GLN A 46 -6.44 -10.67 2.16
C GLN A 46 -6.03 -11.78 3.14
N LYS A 47 -5.05 -11.52 4.01
CA LYS A 47 -4.67 -12.47 5.06
C LYS A 47 -5.81 -12.69 6.05
N LEU A 48 -6.50 -11.62 6.46
CA LEU A 48 -7.64 -11.71 7.36
C LEU A 48 -8.79 -12.49 6.72
N GLU A 49 -9.10 -12.26 5.45
CA GLU A 49 -10.07 -13.06 4.69
C GLU A 49 -9.66 -14.53 4.61
N SER A 50 -8.37 -14.83 4.42
CA SER A 50 -7.86 -16.20 4.39
C SER A 50 -7.86 -16.88 5.79
N GLU A 51 -7.63 -16.11 6.86
CA GLU A 51 -7.60 -16.59 8.24
C GLU A 51 -8.99 -16.72 8.85
N ALA A 52 -9.90 -15.81 8.49
CA ALA A 52 -11.34 -15.85 8.76
C ALA A 52 -12.05 -16.86 7.85
N GLY A 53 -11.33 -17.89 7.38
CA GLY A 53 -11.88 -19.01 6.63
C GLY A 53 -13.16 -19.49 7.29
N GLU A 54 -14.20 -19.63 6.48
CA GLU A 54 -15.54 -19.94 6.92
C GLU A 54 -15.51 -21.21 7.78
N VAL A 55 -16.19 -21.18 8.92
CA VAL A 55 -16.17 -22.29 9.87
C VAL A 55 -17.41 -23.14 9.62
N GLY A 56 -17.19 -24.37 9.16
CA GLY A 56 -18.23 -25.37 8.93
C GLY A 56 -18.25 -26.38 10.06
N VAL A 57 -19.40 -27.02 10.26
CA VAL A 57 -19.56 -28.12 11.22
C VAL A 57 -19.57 -29.43 10.44
N ASP A 58 -18.68 -30.37 10.79
CA ASP A 58 -18.68 -31.70 10.18
C ASP A 58 -19.85 -32.57 10.67
N ALA A 59 -20.05 -33.72 10.03
CA ALA A 59 -21.13 -34.66 10.39
C ALA A 59 -21.04 -35.19 11.84
N GLN A 60 -19.90 -34.98 12.51
CA GLN A 60 -19.64 -35.36 13.90
C GLN A 60 -19.71 -34.17 14.86
N GLY A 61 -20.16 -32.99 14.39
CA GLY A 61 -20.34 -31.80 15.22
C GLY A 61 -19.06 -31.02 15.51
N ARG A 62 -17.93 -31.33 14.85
CA ARG A 62 -16.65 -30.63 15.06
C ARG A 62 -16.52 -29.45 14.11
N LEU A 63 -15.97 -28.35 14.64
CA LEU A 63 -15.66 -27.15 13.86
C LEU A 63 -14.44 -27.42 12.96
N ARG A 64 -14.58 -27.16 11.67
CA ARG A 64 -13.50 -27.24 10.68
C ARG A 64 -13.47 -25.98 9.82
N ARG A 65 -12.27 -25.60 9.37
CA ARG A 65 -12.11 -24.56 8.34
C ARG A 65 -12.61 -25.12 7.00
N VAL A 66 -13.57 -24.43 6.40
CA VAL A 66 -14.14 -24.74 5.10
C VAL A 66 -14.01 -23.52 4.18
N ARG A 67 -14.11 -23.78 2.88
CA ARG A 67 -14.23 -22.76 1.84
C ARG A 67 -15.61 -22.95 1.22
N VAL A 68 -16.45 -21.92 1.30
CA VAL A 68 -17.73 -21.87 0.60
C VAL A 68 -17.46 -21.39 -0.82
N MET A 69 -17.83 -22.22 -1.78
CA MET A 69 -17.94 -21.86 -3.20
C MET A 69 -19.42 -21.71 -3.54
N ASP A 70 -19.73 -21.07 -4.67
CA ASP A 70 -21.10 -20.70 -5.06
C ASP A 70 -22.12 -21.86 -4.92
N ASP A 71 -21.71 -23.11 -5.20
CA ASP A 71 -22.58 -24.29 -5.14
C ASP A 71 -22.18 -25.36 -4.11
N TYR A 72 -21.01 -25.25 -3.44
CA TYR A 72 -20.48 -26.30 -2.56
C TYR A 72 -19.62 -25.77 -1.41
N ILE A 73 -19.63 -26.47 -0.28
CA ILE A 73 -18.74 -26.22 0.86
C ILE A 73 -17.64 -27.29 0.86
N ILE A 74 -16.38 -26.88 0.70
CA ILE A 74 -15.23 -27.80 0.62
C ILE A 74 -14.34 -27.62 1.86
N PRO A 75 -13.83 -28.69 2.50
CA PRO A 75 -12.83 -28.56 3.55
C PRO A 75 -11.57 -27.83 3.05
N ALA A 76 -11.02 -26.93 3.87
CA ALA A 76 -9.85 -26.15 3.49
C ALA A 76 -8.60 -27.01 3.19
N GLU A 77 -8.58 -28.28 3.65
CA GLU A 77 -7.49 -29.25 3.44
C GLU A 77 -7.48 -29.86 2.02
N CYS A 78 -8.55 -29.69 1.22
CA CYS A 78 -8.70 -30.37 -0.07
C CYS A 78 -8.29 -29.53 -1.30
N GLY A 79 -7.63 -28.38 -1.12
CA GLY A 79 -7.19 -27.52 -2.23
C GLY A 79 -5.67 -27.54 -2.45
N LEU A 80 -5.19 -28.50 -3.25
CA LEU A 80 -3.86 -28.53 -3.88
C LEU A 80 -4.03 -28.50 -5.40
#